data_AF-A0A4Z0A0W3-F1
#
_entry.id   AF-A0A4Z0A0W3-F1
#
_cell.length_a   1.000
_cell.length_b   1.000
_cell.length_c   1.000
_cell.angle_alpha   90.00
_cell.angle_beta   90.00
_cell.angle_gamma   90.00
#
_symmetry.space_group_name_H-M   'P 1'
#
loop_
_entity.id
_entity.type
_entity.pdbx_description
1 polymer ?
#
loop_
_entity_poly.entity_id
_entity_poly.type
_entity_poly.pdbx_seq_one_letter_code
_entity_poly.pdbx_strand_id
1 'polypeptide(L)'
;MSELERLYRKYSWPDVLFWIISKIQDKVGAPPPAVLPNYTKSVKLPAPKKYSGQDEDKEFDRWLTSILRWIKWHHIMGDINDKHQMDAIGHYLSGDATEWFTAEVEDPQRSKVDWTFKETIIALYT
;
A
#
# COMPACT_ATOMS: atom_id res chain seq x y z
N MET A 1 7.50 -31.49 13.74
CA MET A 1 6.72 -30.39 13.15
C MET A 1 7.66 -29.55 12.30
N SER A 2 7.36 -29.41 11.02
CA SER A 2 8.22 -28.69 10.08
C SER A 2 7.92 -27.18 10.10
N GLU A 3 8.89 -26.36 9.70
CA GLU A 3 8.71 -24.91 9.56
C GLU A 3 7.60 -24.56 8.55
N LEU A 4 7.28 -25.49 7.65
CA LEU A 4 6.15 -25.43 6.73
C LEU A 4 4.80 -25.56 7.45
N GLU A 5 4.69 -26.37 8.51
CA GLU A 5 3.47 -26.42 9.36
C GLU A 5 3.32 -25.17 10.22
N ARG A 6 4.42 -24.46 10.54
CA ARG A 6 4.39 -23.12 11.19
C ARG A 6 3.95 -22.02 10.24
N LEU A 7 4.28 -22.11 8.95
CA LEU A 7 3.85 -21.18 7.92
C LEU A 7 2.39 -21.42 7.52
N TYR A 8 1.97 -22.68 7.39
CA TYR A 8 0.58 -23.04 7.08
C TYR A 8 -0.43 -22.65 8.18
N ARG A 9 0.04 -22.49 9.43
CA ARG A 9 -0.77 -22.04 10.58
C ARG A 9 -0.76 -20.52 10.78
N LYS A 10 -0.02 -19.77 9.95
CA LYS A 10 0.40 -18.40 10.31
C LYS A 10 -0.62 -17.31 9.98
N TYR A 11 -1.43 -17.47 8.93
CA TYR A 11 -2.47 -16.48 8.62
C TYR A 11 -3.70 -17.14 7.98
N SER A 12 -4.83 -17.08 8.68
CA SER A 12 -6.14 -17.20 8.03
C SER A 12 -6.39 -15.90 7.24
N TRP A 13 -7.18 -15.93 6.17
CA TRP A 13 -7.54 -14.72 5.40
C TRP A 13 -7.95 -13.51 6.27
N PRO A 14 -8.71 -13.68 7.36
CA PRO A 14 -8.99 -12.61 8.32
C PRO A 14 -7.74 -12.01 8.98
N ASP A 15 -6.70 -12.81 9.26
CA ASP A 15 -5.48 -12.35 9.91
C ASP A 15 -4.60 -11.51 8.98
N VAL A 16 -4.49 -11.90 7.70
CA VAL A 16 -3.81 -11.09 6.67
C VAL A 16 -4.53 -9.76 6.50
N LEU A 17 -5.85 -9.79 6.28
CA LEU A 17 -6.63 -8.57 6.06
C LEU A 17 -6.54 -7.64 7.27
N PHE A 18 -6.67 -8.20 8.48
CA PHE A 18 -6.51 -7.44 9.71
C PHE A 18 -5.13 -6.81 9.80
N TRP A 19 -4.08 -7.54 9.42
CA TRP A 19 -2.71 -7.03 9.42
C TRP A 19 -2.49 -5.89 8.42
N ILE A 20 -2.94 -6.05 7.16
CA ILE A 20 -2.85 -5.00 6.13
C ILE A 20 -3.59 -3.74 6.60
N ILE A 21 -4.84 -3.90 7.02
CA ILE A 21 -5.71 -2.78 7.45
C ILE A 21 -5.11 -2.08 8.68
N SER A 22 -4.64 -2.84 9.67
CA SER A 22 -3.99 -2.29 10.86
C SER A 22 -2.75 -1.47 10.51
N LYS A 23 -1.95 -1.94 9.55
CA LYS A 23 -0.76 -1.23 9.08
C LYS A 23 -1.11 0.07 8.34
N ILE A 24 -2.11 0.04 7.48
CA ILE A 24 -2.62 1.25 6.80
C ILE A 24 -3.10 2.26 7.84
N GLN A 25 -3.94 1.82 8.78
CA GLN A 25 -4.52 2.70 9.80
C GLN A 25 -3.44 3.35 10.68
N ASP A 26 -2.48 2.57 11.18
CA ASP A 26 -1.37 3.06 12.02
C ASP A 26 -0.50 4.11 11.31
N LYS A 27 -0.26 3.92 10.00
CA LYS A 27 0.68 4.77 9.26
C LYS A 27 0.04 6.01 8.64
N VAL A 28 -1.11 5.85 8.01
CA VAL A 28 -1.70 6.87 7.13
C VAL A 28 -3.20 7.06 7.34
N GLY A 29 -3.83 6.37 8.30
CA GLY A 29 -5.28 6.47 8.54
C GLY A 29 -5.70 7.80 9.17
N ALA A 30 -4.80 8.47 9.91
CA ALA A 30 -5.06 9.81 10.45
C ALA A 30 -4.73 10.90 9.40
N PRO A 31 -5.48 12.02 9.36
CA PRO A 31 -5.13 13.14 8.51
C PRO A 31 -3.75 13.73 8.89
N PRO A 32 -3.08 14.43 7.96
CA PRO A 32 -1.82 15.10 8.27
C PRO A 32 -2.00 16.16 9.38
N PRO A 33 -0.96 16.41 10.19
CA PRO A 33 -1.01 17.46 11.19
C PRO A 33 -1.23 18.83 10.51
N ALA A 34 -2.04 19.69 11.14
CA ALA A 34 -2.37 21.01 10.61
C ALA A 34 -1.14 21.92 10.43
N VAL A 35 -0.09 21.68 11.21
CA VAL A 35 1.19 22.40 11.14
C VAL A 35 2.30 21.40 10.85
N LEU A 36 2.95 21.58 9.70
CA LEU A 36 4.08 20.74 9.30
C LEU A 36 5.38 21.20 9.98
N PRO A 37 6.20 20.29 10.51
CA PRO A 37 7.50 20.66 11.07
C PRO A 37 8.44 21.25 10.01
N ASN A 38 9.16 22.32 10.35
CA ASN A 38 10.03 23.04 9.40
C ASN A 38 11.17 22.19 8.79
N TYR A 39 11.60 21.10 9.44
CA TYR A 39 12.66 20.22 8.94
C TYR A 39 12.24 19.35 7.75
N THR A 40 10.95 19.25 7.45
CA THR A 40 10.42 18.45 6.33
C THR A 40 10.84 19.00 4.96
N LYS A 41 11.27 20.26 4.88
CA LYS A 41 11.65 20.92 3.62
C LYS A 41 13.04 20.52 3.11
N SER A 42 13.90 19.98 3.96
CA SER A 42 15.32 19.74 3.64
C SER A 42 15.74 18.27 3.64
N VAL A 43 14.94 17.38 4.25
CA VAL A 43 15.21 15.93 4.23
C VAL A 43 14.43 15.30 3.08
N LYS A 44 15.11 14.58 2.19
CA LYS A 44 14.46 13.78 1.14
C LYS A 44 14.41 12.33 1.62
N LEU A 45 13.21 11.77 1.71
CA LEU A 45 13.07 10.33 1.91
C LEU A 45 13.40 9.61 0.59
N PRO A 46 14.18 8.52 0.61
CA PRO A 46 14.36 7.69 -0.57
C PRO A 46 13.02 7.21 -1.13
N ALA A 47 12.91 7.18 -2.45
CA ALA A 47 11.74 6.63 -3.12
C ALA A 47 11.59 5.12 -2.80
N PRO A 48 10.34 4.62 -2.62
CA PRO A 48 10.04 3.21 -2.53
C PRO A 48 10.59 2.42 -3.72
N LYS A 49 10.92 1.15 -3.48
CA LYS A 49 11.11 0.20 -4.58
C LYS A 49 9.76 -0.12 -5.21
N LYS A 50 9.77 -0.48 -6.49
CA LYS A 50 8.57 -0.94 -7.18
C LYS A 50 8.21 -2.37 -6.75
N TYR A 51 6.91 -2.67 -6.70
CA TYR A 51 6.38 -4.02 -6.45
C TYR A 51 5.90 -4.65 -7.75
N SER A 52 6.21 -5.93 -7.96
CA SER A 52 5.92 -6.64 -9.21
C SER A 52 4.57 -7.38 -9.21
N GLY A 53 4.03 -7.68 -8.03
CA GLY A 53 2.85 -8.54 -7.87
C GLY A 53 3.19 -10.02 -7.64
N GLN A 54 4.44 -10.45 -7.80
CA GLN A 54 4.84 -11.86 -7.83
C GLN A 54 5.69 -12.31 -6.62
N ASP A 55 5.78 -11.50 -5.57
CA ASP A 55 6.77 -11.70 -4.51
C ASP A 55 6.18 -12.28 -3.21
N GLU A 56 6.97 -13.07 -2.46
CA GLU A 56 6.62 -13.65 -1.15
C GLU A 56 6.04 -12.61 -0.16
N ASP A 57 5.23 -13.03 0.83
CA ASP A 57 4.64 -12.17 1.89
C ASP A 57 5.60 -11.09 2.44
N LYS A 58 6.88 -11.44 2.60
CA LYS A 58 7.90 -10.54 3.14
C LYS A 58 8.24 -9.39 2.19
N GLU A 59 8.14 -9.59 0.89
CA GLU A 59 8.39 -8.56 -0.11
C GLU A 59 7.23 -7.58 -0.22
N PHE A 60 6.00 -8.10 -0.24
CA PHE A 60 4.83 -7.26 -0.10
C PHE A 60 4.88 -6.45 1.19
N ASP A 61 5.21 -7.07 2.33
CA ASP A 61 5.37 -6.35 3.61
C ASP A 61 6.42 -5.23 3.54
N ARG A 62 7.59 -5.53 2.98
CA ARG A 62 8.68 -4.54 2.81
C ARG A 62 8.22 -3.39 1.93
N TRP A 63 7.58 -3.70 0.81
CA TRP A 63 7.06 -2.72 -0.13
C TRP A 63 5.98 -1.86 0.53
N LEU A 64 4.93 -2.48 1.11
CA LEU A 64 3.82 -1.81 1.79
C LEU A 64 4.34 -0.89 2.90
N THR A 65 5.31 -1.35 3.69
CA THR A 65 5.93 -0.53 4.73
C THR A 65 6.67 0.67 4.13
N SER A 66 7.36 0.50 3.00
CA SER A 66 8.10 1.57 2.35
C SER A 66 7.18 2.63 1.73
N ILE A 67 6.13 2.21 1.02
CA ILE A 67 5.17 3.13 0.40
C ILE A 67 4.37 3.89 1.44
N LEU A 68 3.90 3.24 2.51
CA LEU A 68 3.19 3.92 3.61
C LEU A 68 4.06 4.95 4.32
N ARG A 69 5.36 4.68 4.50
CA ARG A 69 6.31 5.67 5.03
C ARG A 69 6.49 6.85 4.10
N TRP A 70 6.54 6.60 2.79
CA TRP A 70 6.66 7.65 1.79
C TRP A 70 5.40 8.52 1.74
N ILE A 71 4.21 7.92 1.70
CA ILE A 71 2.92 8.62 1.79
C ILE A 71 2.85 9.48 3.06
N LYS A 72 3.24 8.92 4.21
CA LYS A 72 3.30 9.65 5.48
C LYS A 72 4.27 10.84 5.43
N TRP A 73 5.47 10.63 4.88
CA TRP A 73 6.48 11.67 4.73
C TRP A 73 6.01 12.82 3.86
N HIS A 74 5.28 12.51 2.79
CA HIS A 74 4.71 13.50 1.88
C HIS A 74 3.35 14.05 2.32
N HIS A 75 2.87 13.69 3.52
CA HIS A 75 1.61 14.17 4.10
C HIS A 75 0.35 13.82 3.29
N ILE A 76 0.41 12.76 2.49
CA ILE A 76 -0.68 12.27 1.65
C ILE A 76 -1.54 11.30 2.49
N MET A 77 -1.98 11.71 3.68
CA MET A 77 -2.63 10.83 4.67
C MET A 77 -4.12 11.10 4.83
N GLY A 78 -4.85 10.12 5.36
CA GLY A 78 -6.29 10.15 5.58
C GLY A 78 -7.11 10.01 4.30
N ASP A 79 -8.39 9.65 4.46
CA ASP A 79 -9.30 9.34 3.36
C ASP A 79 -9.52 10.52 2.39
N ILE A 80 -9.31 11.76 2.85
CA ILE A 80 -9.38 12.95 1.98
C ILE A 80 -8.33 12.94 0.86
N ASN A 81 -7.24 12.19 1.05
CA ASN A 81 -6.14 12.09 0.10
C ASN A 81 -6.15 10.77 -0.67
N ASP A 82 -7.22 9.97 -0.61
CA ASP A 82 -7.30 8.63 -1.19
C ASP A 82 -6.83 8.59 -2.66
N LYS A 83 -7.29 9.53 -3.51
CA LYS A 83 -6.82 9.65 -4.90
C LYS A 83 -5.31 9.88 -5.04
N HIS A 84 -4.73 10.76 -4.24
CA HIS A 84 -3.29 10.99 -4.25
C HIS A 84 -2.51 9.79 -3.70
N GLN A 85 -3.10 9.03 -2.78
CA GLN A 85 -2.52 7.77 -2.31
C GLN A 85 -2.56 6.71 -3.42
N MET A 86 -3.64 6.66 -4.19
CA MET A 86 -3.77 5.80 -5.38
C MET A 86 -2.72 6.12 -6.44
N ASP A 87 -2.54 7.41 -6.77
CA ASP A 87 -1.48 7.86 -7.68
C ASP A 87 -0.09 7.43 -7.19
N ALA A 88 0.15 7.55 -5.88
CA ALA A 88 1.41 7.12 -5.27
C ALA A 88 1.61 5.61 -5.41
N ILE A 89 0.59 4.78 -5.14
CA ILE A 89 0.71 3.32 -5.31
C ILE A 89 1.04 3.01 -6.76
N GLY A 90 0.23 3.46 -7.72
CA GLY A 90 0.39 3.14 -9.14
C GLY A 90 1.80 3.46 -9.66
N HIS A 91 2.36 4.59 -9.23
CA HIS A 91 3.73 4.97 -9.59
C HIS A 91 4.80 3.97 -9.11
N TYR A 92 4.57 3.33 -7.97
CA TYR A 92 5.46 2.36 -7.33
C TYR A 92 5.04 0.90 -7.57
N LEU A 93 4.31 0.63 -8.65
CA LEU A 93 4.11 -0.70 -9.20
C LEU A 93 5.03 -0.94 -10.42
N SER A 94 5.21 -2.23 -10.73
CA SER A 94 5.86 -2.76 -11.92
C SER A 94 5.23 -4.10 -12.30
N GLY A 95 5.54 -4.62 -13.50
CA GLY A 95 5.12 -5.97 -13.92
C GLY A 95 3.61 -6.19 -13.83
N ASP A 96 3.23 -7.40 -13.44
CA ASP A 96 1.84 -7.85 -13.30
C ASP A 96 1.01 -6.93 -12.41
N ALA A 97 1.58 -6.40 -11.33
CA ALA A 97 0.88 -5.45 -10.47
C ALA A 97 0.51 -4.15 -11.20
N THR A 98 1.35 -3.67 -12.12
CA THR A 98 1.01 -2.49 -12.95
C THR A 98 -0.05 -2.83 -13.98
N GLU A 99 0.07 -3.99 -14.63
CA GLU A 99 -0.91 -4.44 -15.63
C GLU A 99 -2.30 -4.57 -15.00
N TRP A 100 -2.37 -5.20 -13.82
CA TRP A 100 -3.60 -5.29 -13.03
C TRP A 100 -4.13 -3.91 -12.63
N PHE A 101 -3.29 -3.03 -12.08
CA PHE A 101 -3.72 -1.70 -11.64
C PHE A 101 -4.28 -0.88 -12.80
N THR A 102 -3.60 -0.87 -13.94
CA THR A 102 -4.09 -0.16 -15.11
C THR A 102 -5.43 -0.73 -15.61
N ALA A 103 -5.59 -2.07 -15.65
CA ALA A 103 -6.81 -2.71 -16.12
C ALA A 103 -8.01 -2.56 -15.16
N GLU A 104 -7.81 -2.78 -13.86
CA GLU A 104 -8.91 -2.85 -12.89
C GLU A 104 -9.18 -1.53 -12.17
N VAL A 105 -8.18 -0.65 -12.07
CA VAL A 105 -8.28 0.60 -11.30
C VAL A 105 -8.34 1.83 -12.21
N GLU A 106 -7.51 1.90 -13.25
CA GLU A 106 -7.40 3.10 -14.09
C GLU A 106 -8.28 3.05 -15.34
N ASP A 107 -8.53 1.86 -15.91
CA ASP A 107 -9.24 1.70 -17.17
C ASP A 107 -10.64 2.34 -17.11
N PRO A 108 -11.06 3.13 -18.11
CA PRO A 108 -12.43 3.66 -18.20
C PRO A 108 -13.52 2.59 -18.27
N GLN A 109 -13.19 1.38 -18.73
CA GLN A 109 -14.08 0.22 -18.85
C GLN A 109 -13.94 -0.77 -17.69
N ARG A 110 -13.22 -0.41 -16.63
CA ARG A 110 -13.00 -1.26 -15.45
C ARG A 110 -14.30 -1.76 -14.81
N SER A 111 -14.19 -2.92 -14.19
CA SER A 111 -15.30 -3.62 -13.53
C SER A 111 -15.87 -2.85 -12.34
N LYS A 112 -15.01 -2.16 -11.59
CA LYS A 112 -15.36 -1.33 -10.43
C LYS A 112 -14.83 0.09 -10.59
N VAL A 113 -15.71 1.08 -10.44
CA VAL A 113 -15.37 2.49 -10.72
C VAL A 113 -14.67 3.18 -9.54
N ASP A 114 -15.01 2.80 -8.31
CA ASP A 114 -14.70 3.49 -7.05
C ASP A 114 -13.72 2.71 -6.15
N TRP A 115 -12.61 2.27 -6.73
CA TRP A 115 -11.51 1.70 -5.94
C TRP A 115 -10.95 2.72 -4.94
N THR A 116 -10.86 2.30 -3.68
CA THR A 116 -10.16 3.04 -2.63
C THR A 116 -8.71 2.59 -2.50
N PHE A 117 -7.87 3.42 -1.87
CA PHE A 117 -6.50 3.06 -1.50
C PHE A 117 -6.44 1.73 -0.75
N LYS A 118 -7.33 1.56 0.24
CA LYS A 118 -7.36 0.38 1.09
C LYS A 118 -7.71 -0.89 0.31
N GLU A 119 -8.75 -0.85 -0.51
CA GLU A 119 -9.18 -1.99 -1.31
C GLU A 119 -8.12 -2.37 -2.35
N THR A 120 -7.44 -1.37 -2.91
CA THR A 120 -6.38 -1.58 -3.90
C THR A 120 -5.17 -2.27 -3.28
N ILE A 121 -4.72 -1.85 -2.08
CA ILE A 121 -3.65 -2.55 -1.36
C ILE A 121 -4.05 -3.98 -1.03
N ILE A 122 -5.31 -4.22 -0.67
CA ILE A 122 -5.82 -5.57 -0.39
C ILE A 122 -5.77 -6.43 -1.66
N ALA A 123 -6.25 -5.91 -2.79
CA ALA A 123 -6.27 -6.64 -4.05
C ALA A 123 -4.88 -6.87 -4.65
N LEU A 124 -3.91 -5.98 -4.38
CA LEU A 124 -2.51 -6.20 -4.75
C LEU A 124 -1.83 -7.35 -4.00
N TYR A 125 -2.40 -7.79 -2.88
CA TYR A 125 -1.88 -8.94 -2.13
C TYR A 125 -2.45 -10.28 -2.64
N THR A 126 -3.54 -10.27 -3.41
CA THR A 126 -4.31 -11.48 -3.78
C THR A 126 -3.86 -12.14 -5.07
#